data_AF-A0AAX3E0C5-F1
#
_entry.id   AF-A0AAX3E0C5-F1
#
_cell.length_a   1.000
_cell.length_b   1.000
_cell.length_c   1.000
_cell.angle_alpha   90.00
_cell.angle_beta   90.00
_cell.angle_gamma   90.00
#
_symmetry.space_group_name_H-M   'P 1'
#
loop_
_entity.id
_entity.type
_entity.pdbx_description
1 polymer ?
#
loop_
_entity_poly.entity_id
_entity_poly.type
_entity_poly.pdbx_seq_one_letter_code
_entity_poly.pdbx_strand_id
1 'polypeptide(L)'
;MNHTTLDPSRPRKRRLRRAWQLSLVLIGCYAILAYLALPMFWTHYEHQSKLADMPMVTRTAQGIPGDPINVGLIGDQHEVVCAILAANWHPADPITLRSSIAIAGSVLLDRPYPDAPVSSLYYLDRREDLAFEKPDGRSADRRNHVRLWKVLDSGQEGRPVWLGSATFDRGVGVSHYTGAVTHHIAPDIDAERDQFAADLEAAAMVDAKYQITGVGPTIAGRNGEGDLYYTDGEVWILRLTEGCKKRSSPAEILPSPLATEIKDQIFRTVTNAIEPGASAP
;
A
#
# COMPACT_ATOMS: atom_id res chain seq x y z
N MET A 1 -36.55 10.48 -73.23
CA MET A 1 -36.32 9.53 -72.13
C MET A 1 -34.96 9.85 -71.54
N ASN A 2 -34.89 10.41 -70.32
CA ASN A 2 -33.63 10.72 -69.66
C ASN A 2 -33.01 9.41 -69.14
N HIS A 3 -31.91 8.96 -69.74
CA HIS A 3 -31.11 7.87 -69.22
C HIS A 3 -30.23 8.39 -68.07
N THR A 4 -30.70 8.21 -66.84
CA THR A 4 -29.90 8.41 -65.64
C THR A 4 -28.82 7.32 -65.58
N THR A 5 -27.59 7.64 -65.99
CA THR A 5 -26.44 6.75 -65.83
C THR A 5 -26.01 6.74 -64.35
N LEU A 6 -26.33 5.66 -63.64
CA LEU A 6 -25.83 5.43 -62.29
C LEU A 6 -24.33 5.11 -62.37
N ASP A 7 -23.48 6.09 -61.99
CA ASP A 7 -22.03 5.94 -61.89
C ASP A 7 -21.66 4.88 -60.82
N PRO A 8 -21.10 3.72 -61.21
CA PRO A 8 -20.78 2.63 -60.30
C PRO A 8 -19.63 2.95 -59.33
N SER A 9 -18.90 4.05 -59.53
CA SER A 9 -17.76 4.45 -58.68
C SER A 9 -18.15 5.21 -57.41
N ARG A 10 -19.34 5.84 -57.39
CA ARG A 10 -19.88 6.59 -56.23
C ARG A 10 -20.04 5.77 -54.94
N PRO A 11 -20.61 4.54 -54.95
CA PRO A 11 -20.76 3.75 -53.72
C PRO A 11 -19.42 3.29 -53.12
N ARG A 12 -18.40 3.04 -53.97
CA ARG A 12 -17.06 2.59 -53.52
C ARG A 12 -16.30 3.71 -52.79
N LYS A 13 -16.31 4.94 -53.32
CA LYS A 13 -15.71 6.12 -52.66
C LYS A 13 -16.38 6.46 -51.32
N ARG A 14 -17.72 6.32 -51.24
CA ARG A 14 -18.48 6.55 -50.00
C ARG A 14 -18.22 5.48 -48.92
N ARG A 15 -18.07 4.21 -49.31
CA ARG A 15 -17.66 3.13 -48.39
C ARG A 15 -16.24 3.34 -47.88
N LEU A 16 -15.30 3.72 -48.75
CA LEU A 16 -13.91 4.01 -48.36
C LEU A 16 -13.81 5.17 -47.37
N ARG A 17 -14.57 6.26 -47.61
CA ARG A 17 -14.64 7.41 -46.69
C ARG A 17 -15.23 7.03 -45.32
N ARG A 18 -16.27 6.19 -45.29
CA ARG A 18 -16.85 5.68 -44.03
C ARG A 18 -15.87 4.78 -43.28
N ALA A 19 -15.17 3.89 -43.97
CA ALA A 19 -14.13 3.06 -43.37
C ALA A 19 -13.03 3.92 -42.75
N TRP A 20 -12.55 4.93 -43.48
CA TRP A 20 -11.58 5.91 -42.95
C TRP A 20 -12.09 6.66 -41.72
N GLN A 21 -13.34 7.13 -41.74
CA GLN A 21 -13.95 7.81 -40.59
C GLN A 21 -14.07 6.88 -39.37
N LEU A 22 -14.47 5.62 -39.58
CA LEU A 22 -14.53 4.62 -38.51
C LEU A 22 -13.14 4.32 -37.95
N SER A 23 -12.12 4.16 -38.80
CA SER A 23 -10.74 3.97 -38.36
C SER A 23 -10.24 5.15 -37.54
N LEU A 24 -10.52 6.39 -37.96
CA LEU A 24 -10.16 7.58 -37.19
C LEU A 24 -10.87 7.64 -35.83
N VAL A 25 -12.15 7.28 -35.77
CA VAL A 25 -12.89 7.18 -34.50
C VAL A 25 -12.28 6.10 -33.61
N LEU A 26 -11.97 4.91 -34.14
CA LEU A 26 -11.36 3.83 -33.36
C LEU A 26 -9.96 4.21 -32.84
N ILE A 27 -9.14 4.85 -33.67
CA ILE A 27 -7.82 5.36 -33.26
C ILE A 27 -7.98 6.45 -32.21
N GLY A 28 -8.94 7.37 -32.37
CA GLY A 28 -9.23 8.41 -31.39
C GLY A 28 -9.70 7.83 -30.05
N CYS A 29 -10.63 6.87 -30.07
CA CYS A 29 -11.07 6.15 -28.88
C CYS A 29 -9.92 5.40 -28.21
N TYR A 30 -9.08 4.70 -28.98
CA TYR A 30 -7.89 4.04 -28.47
C TYR A 30 -6.93 5.03 -27.82
N ALA A 31 -6.67 6.18 -28.47
CA ALA A 31 -5.77 7.18 -27.94
C ALA A 31 -6.30 7.79 -26.62
N ILE A 32 -7.60 8.14 -26.57
CA ILE A 32 -8.24 8.62 -25.35
C ILE A 32 -8.17 7.56 -24.25
N LEU A 33 -8.49 6.30 -24.58
CA LEU A 33 -8.47 5.22 -23.61
C LEU A 33 -7.04 4.98 -23.08
N ALA A 34 -6.06 4.83 -23.97
CA ALA A 34 -4.71 4.44 -23.62
C ALA A 34 -3.90 5.54 -22.94
N TYR A 35 -4.09 6.80 -23.32
CA TYR A 35 -3.23 7.90 -22.88
C TYR A 35 -3.91 8.91 -21.96
N LEU A 36 -5.24 8.84 -21.79
CA LEU A 36 -5.96 9.71 -20.85
C LEU A 36 -6.71 8.89 -19.79
N ALA A 37 -7.59 7.98 -20.22
CA ALA A 37 -8.46 7.27 -19.29
C ALA A 37 -7.70 6.23 -18.45
N LEU A 38 -6.87 5.38 -19.07
CA LEU A 38 -6.09 4.37 -18.34
C LEU A 38 -5.11 5.01 -17.34
N PRO A 39 -4.25 5.98 -17.69
CA PRO A 39 -3.33 6.58 -16.72
C PRO A 39 -4.04 7.19 -15.51
N MET A 40 -5.18 7.86 -15.72
CA MET A 40 -6.01 8.42 -14.65
C MET A 40 -6.70 7.36 -13.79
N PHE A 41 -6.83 6.14 -14.29
CA PHE A 41 -7.38 4.99 -13.57
C PHE A 41 -6.33 4.23 -12.76
N TRP A 42 -5.05 4.30 -13.15
CA TRP A 42 -3.98 3.49 -12.58
C TRP A 42 -3.10 4.22 -11.56
N THR A 43 -3.02 5.56 -11.59
CA THR A 43 -2.14 6.33 -10.70
C THR A 43 -2.82 7.55 -10.11
N HIS A 44 -2.74 7.72 -8.80
CA HIS A 44 -3.28 8.83 -8.04
C HIS A 44 -2.40 9.13 -6.81
N TYR A 45 -2.16 10.42 -6.60
CA TYR A 45 -1.24 10.96 -5.58
C TYR A 45 -1.66 12.39 -5.19
N GLU A 46 -2.96 12.72 -5.25
CA GLU A 46 -3.48 14.09 -5.15
C GLU A 46 -2.99 14.80 -3.89
N HIS A 47 -2.89 14.06 -2.78
CA HIS A 47 -2.49 14.55 -1.48
C HIS A 47 -0.99 14.35 -1.17
N GLN A 48 -0.24 13.59 -1.99
CA GLN A 48 1.21 13.37 -1.83
C GLN A 48 1.95 13.16 -3.15
N SER A 49 1.88 14.14 -4.05
CA SER A 49 2.54 14.08 -5.37
C SER A 49 4.05 13.84 -5.32
N LYS A 50 4.72 14.21 -4.21
CA LYS A 50 6.16 13.96 -3.99
C LYS A 50 6.51 12.46 -3.88
N LEU A 51 5.52 11.59 -3.67
CA LEU A 51 5.70 10.14 -3.59
C LEU A 51 5.54 9.45 -4.95
N ALA A 52 5.09 10.15 -6.00
CA ALA A 52 4.70 9.54 -7.27
C ALA A 52 5.84 8.80 -7.98
N ASP A 53 7.08 9.24 -7.82
CA ASP A 53 8.27 8.65 -8.44
C ASP A 53 9.00 7.65 -7.52
N MET A 54 8.48 7.40 -6.32
CA MET A 54 9.11 6.50 -5.37
C MET A 54 8.71 5.04 -5.65
N PRO A 55 9.64 4.07 -5.54
CA PRO A 55 9.28 2.66 -5.66
C PRO A 55 8.32 2.28 -4.53
N MET A 56 7.32 1.45 -4.80
CA MET A 56 6.37 0.99 -3.78
C MET A 56 6.68 -0.45 -3.31
N VAL A 57 7.91 -0.91 -3.51
CA VAL A 57 8.38 -2.25 -3.13
C VAL A 57 9.71 -2.12 -2.40
N THR A 58 9.85 -2.81 -1.28
CA THR A 58 11.11 -2.91 -0.53
C THR A 58 12.06 -3.92 -1.18
N ARG A 59 13.28 -4.07 -0.65
CA ARG A 59 14.26 -5.07 -1.13
C ARG A 59 14.93 -5.78 0.03
N THR A 60 15.31 -7.03 -0.16
CA THR A 60 16.23 -7.71 0.77
C THR A 60 17.66 -7.17 0.62
N ALA A 61 18.56 -7.54 1.53
CA ALA A 61 19.98 -7.20 1.43
C ALA A 61 20.65 -7.70 0.13
N GLN A 62 20.09 -8.74 -0.51
CA GLN A 62 20.55 -9.30 -1.78
C GLN A 62 19.90 -8.63 -3.00
N GLY A 63 19.04 -7.61 -2.78
CA GLY A 63 18.36 -6.87 -3.84
C GLY A 63 17.09 -7.54 -4.39
N ILE A 64 16.66 -8.66 -3.79
CA ILE A 64 15.41 -9.34 -4.17
C ILE A 64 14.22 -8.45 -3.80
N PRO A 65 13.21 -8.26 -4.67
CA PRO A 65 11.98 -7.56 -4.31
C PRO A 65 11.38 -8.16 -3.02
N GLY A 66 11.24 -7.32 -2.00
CA GLY A 66 10.71 -7.66 -0.69
C GLY A 66 9.21 -7.44 -0.61
N ASP A 67 8.74 -7.07 0.58
CA ASP A 67 7.34 -6.75 0.80
C ASP A 67 6.93 -5.40 0.14
N PRO A 68 5.69 -5.29 -0.35
CA PRO A 68 5.11 -4.03 -0.81
C PRO A 68 5.02 -2.96 0.28
N ILE A 69 5.11 -1.70 -0.12
CA ILE A 69 4.64 -0.56 0.67
C ILE A 69 3.12 -0.53 0.57
N ASN A 70 2.44 -0.59 1.72
CA ASN A 70 0.97 -0.59 1.82
C ASN A 70 0.44 0.37 2.90
N VAL A 71 1.30 0.94 3.74
CA VAL A 71 0.92 1.97 4.73
C VAL A 71 1.85 3.19 4.61
N GLY A 72 1.35 4.35 5.03
CA GLY A 72 2.16 5.54 5.23
C GLY A 72 1.64 6.41 6.36
N LEU A 73 2.52 7.18 6.98
CA LEU A 73 2.22 8.02 8.14
C LEU A 73 2.68 9.44 7.88
N ILE A 74 1.91 10.43 8.34
CA ILE A 74 2.30 11.84 8.33
C ILE A 74 2.39 12.34 9.76
N GLY A 75 3.59 12.74 10.15
CA GLY A 75 3.92 13.16 11.50
C GLY A 75 5.41 13.06 11.77
N ASP A 76 5.87 13.76 12.81
CA ASP A 76 7.24 13.60 13.26
C ASP A 76 7.46 12.22 13.91
N GLN A 77 8.73 11.87 14.18
CA GLN A 77 9.07 10.58 14.76
C GLN A 77 8.40 10.36 16.12
N HIS A 78 8.24 11.41 16.93
CA HIS A 78 7.62 11.30 18.24
C HIS A 78 6.13 10.96 18.10
N GLU A 79 5.42 11.63 17.20
CA GLU A 79 4.01 11.36 16.88
C GLU A 79 3.81 9.94 16.35
N VAL A 80 4.69 9.48 15.45
CA VAL A 80 4.67 8.11 14.90
C VAL A 80 4.80 7.07 16.02
N VAL A 81 5.85 7.17 16.83
CA VAL A 81 6.11 6.22 17.91
C VAL A 81 4.94 6.22 18.91
N CYS A 82 4.47 7.41 19.27
CA CYS A 82 3.39 7.60 20.22
C CYS A 82 2.05 7.02 19.74
N ALA A 83 1.69 7.24 18.47
CA ALA A 83 0.47 6.70 17.88
C ALA A 83 0.47 5.17 17.86
N ILE A 84 1.60 4.57 17.46
CA ILE A 84 1.77 3.13 17.36
C ILE A 84 1.76 2.48 18.76
N LEU A 85 2.47 3.07 19.74
CA LEU A 85 2.43 2.59 21.13
C LEU A 85 1.04 2.72 21.75
N ALA A 86 0.32 3.81 21.49
CA ALA A 86 -1.05 4.00 21.96
C ALA A 86 -2.03 2.97 21.37
N ALA A 87 -1.70 2.40 20.23
CA ALA A 87 -2.41 1.31 19.56
C ALA A 87 -1.99 -0.10 20.03
N ASN A 88 -1.19 -0.19 21.11
CA ASN A 88 -0.66 -1.42 21.68
C ASN A 88 0.26 -2.24 20.76
N TRP A 89 0.92 -1.57 19.82
CA TRP A 89 2.05 -2.14 19.11
C TRP A 89 3.33 -1.93 19.93
N HIS A 90 4.30 -2.83 19.78
CA HIS A 90 5.53 -2.85 20.55
C HIS A 90 6.73 -2.78 19.59
N PRO A 91 7.82 -2.10 19.95
CA PRO A 91 8.98 -2.06 19.06
C PRO A 91 9.60 -3.45 18.86
N ALA A 92 9.91 -3.81 17.62
CA ALA A 92 10.41 -5.13 17.25
C ALA A 92 11.95 -5.26 17.34
N ASP A 93 12.70 -4.14 17.33
CA ASP A 93 14.17 -4.11 17.42
C ASP A 93 14.65 -3.24 18.62
N PRO A 94 15.58 -3.73 19.47
CA PRO A 94 16.30 -2.95 20.49
C PRO A 94 16.90 -1.61 20.03
N ILE A 95 17.29 -1.49 18.76
CA ILE A 95 17.84 -0.24 18.21
C ILE A 95 16.75 0.81 18.05
N THR A 96 15.56 0.40 17.59
CA THR A 96 14.34 1.23 17.57
C THR A 96 13.99 1.68 18.99
N LEU A 97 14.07 0.76 19.98
CA LEU A 97 13.81 1.01 21.40
C LEU A 97 14.73 2.10 21.98
N ARG A 98 16.06 1.99 21.80
CA ARG A 98 17.03 2.93 22.42
C ARG A 98 16.94 4.35 21.89
N SER A 99 16.61 4.53 20.60
CA SER A 99 16.50 5.86 19.98
C SER A 99 15.10 6.48 20.15
N SER A 100 14.06 5.67 20.36
CA SER A 100 12.65 6.14 20.35
C SER A 100 11.99 6.19 21.73
N ILE A 101 12.41 5.35 22.69
CA ILE A 101 11.80 5.28 24.04
C ILE A 101 12.29 6.37 24.99
N ALA A 102 13.43 7.02 24.73
CA ALA A 102 13.87 8.15 25.56
C ALA A 102 12.82 9.29 25.62
N ILE A 103 11.85 9.29 24.70
CA ILE A 103 10.83 10.31 24.53
C ILE A 103 9.45 9.87 25.10
N ALA A 104 9.18 8.55 25.17
CA ALA A 104 7.94 7.99 25.73
C ALA A 104 8.26 7.25 27.04
N GLY A 105 8.25 7.98 28.15
CA GLY A 105 8.69 7.48 29.46
C GLY A 105 8.17 6.08 29.82
N SER A 106 9.11 5.19 30.15
CA SER A 106 8.90 3.95 30.93
C SER A 106 8.07 2.81 30.33
N VAL A 107 8.06 2.61 29.02
CA VAL A 107 7.34 1.48 28.41
C VAL A 107 8.33 0.37 27.98
N LEU A 108 8.26 -0.78 28.68
CA LEU A 108 8.73 -2.13 28.27
C LEU A 108 10.24 -2.45 28.32
N LEU A 109 10.78 -2.71 29.52
CA LEU A 109 12.12 -3.33 29.69
C LEU A 109 12.08 -4.78 30.21
N ASP A 110 10.94 -5.47 30.13
CA ASP A 110 10.73 -6.75 30.85
C ASP A 110 10.39 -7.95 29.96
N ARG A 111 10.65 -7.90 28.64
CA ARG A 111 10.55 -9.10 27.79
C ARG A 111 11.92 -9.76 27.59
N PRO A 112 12.12 -11.01 28.04
CA PRO A 112 13.30 -11.77 27.71
C PRO A 112 13.32 -12.07 26.21
N TYR A 113 14.38 -11.61 25.53
CA TYR A 113 14.65 -11.83 24.10
C TYR A 113 15.73 -12.91 23.94
N PRO A 114 15.37 -14.12 23.49
CA PRO A 114 16.29 -15.01 22.81
C PRO A 114 16.07 -14.84 21.30
N ASP A 115 17.04 -14.20 20.63
CA ASP A 115 17.24 -14.20 19.17
C ASP A 115 16.15 -13.56 18.30
N ALA A 116 16.46 -12.41 17.67
CA ALA A 116 15.63 -11.83 16.61
C ALA A 116 16.17 -12.25 15.23
N PRO A 117 15.55 -13.18 14.49
CA PRO A 117 15.79 -13.38 13.08
C PRO A 117 14.68 -12.65 12.30
N VAL A 118 14.54 -11.34 12.48
CA VAL A 118 13.76 -10.54 11.53
C VAL A 118 14.71 -10.14 10.41
N SER A 119 14.47 -10.63 9.20
CA SER A 119 15.17 -10.16 8.01
C SER A 119 14.90 -8.66 7.84
N SER A 120 15.97 -7.86 7.82
CA SER A 120 15.87 -6.44 7.50
C SER A 120 15.45 -6.24 6.05
N LEU A 121 14.60 -5.25 5.84
CA LEU A 121 14.18 -4.81 4.52
C LEU A 121 14.79 -3.44 4.23
N TYR A 122 15.06 -3.21 2.95
CA TYR A 122 15.73 -2.02 2.48
C TYR A 122 14.78 -1.24 1.58
N TYR A 123 14.71 0.05 1.82
CA TYR A 123 13.98 0.99 1.00
C TYR A 123 14.92 2.13 0.62
N LEU A 124 15.08 2.36 -0.68
CA LEU A 124 16.07 3.32 -1.21
C LEU A 124 17.46 3.09 -0.59
N ASP A 125 17.91 1.83 -0.62
CA ASP A 125 19.20 1.35 -0.10
C ASP A 125 19.43 1.57 1.41
N ARG A 126 18.36 1.80 2.16
CA ARG A 126 18.40 2.07 3.60
C ARG A 126 17.56 1.09 4.39
N ARG A 127 18.12 0.58 5.48
CA ARG A 127 17.42 -0.28 6.44
C ARG A 127 16.22 0.48 7.05
N GLU A 128 15.19 -0.25 7.49
CA GLU A 128 14.07 0.34 8.23
C GLU A 128 14.53 1.26 9.37
N ASP A 129 13.84 2.40 9.52
CA ASP A 129 14.07 3.36 10.60
C ASP A 129 13.45 2.88 11.90
N LEU A 130 12.21 2.40 11.80
CA LEU A 130 11.42 1.92 12.91
C LEU A 130 10.76 0.60 12.51
N ALA A 131 10.65 -0.31 13.47
CA ALA A 131 9.95 -1.58 13.31
C ALA A 131 9.13 -1.87 14.56
N PHE A 132 7.89 -2.30 14.36
CA PHE A 132 6.95 -2.62 15.43
C PHE A 132 6.23 -3.92 15.16
N GLU A 133 5.86 -4.61 16.22
CA GLU A 133 5.12 -5.86 16.22
C GLU A 133 3.92 -5.81 17.17
N LYS A 134 2.86 -6.54 16.84
CA LYS A 134 1.71 -6.77 17.73
C LYS A 134 1.37 -8.27 17.73
N PRO A 135 1.49 -8.95 18.88
CA PRO A 135 1.20 -10.38 18.99
C PRO A 135 -0.23 -10.71 18.57
N ASP A 136 -0.40 -11.82 17.83
CA ASP A 136 -1.72 -12.38 17.53
C ASP A 136 -1.96 -13.63 18.40
N GLY A 137 -2.67 -13.42 19.51
CA GLY A 137 -2.98 -14.47 20.47
C GLY A 137 -1.81 -14.84 21.38
N ARG A 138 -1.60 -16.14 21.60
CA ARG A 138 -0.66 -16.68 22.61
C ARG A 138 0.67 -17.18 22.05
N SER A 139 0.78 -17.33 20.73
CA SER A 139 1.94 -17.94 20.10
C SER A 139 2.91 -16.87 19.59
N ALA A 140 4.21 -17.06 19.79
CA ALA A 140 5.23 -16.09 19.37
C ALA A 140 5.54 -16.13 17.86
N ASP A 141 5.04 -17.13 17.16
CA ASP A 141 5.21 -17.33 15.71
C ASP A 141 4.16 -16.59 14.86
N ARG A 142 3.16 -15.98 15.51
CA ARG A 142 2.09 -15.21 14.88
C ARG A 142 2.06 -13.79 15.40
N ARG A 143 2.37 -12.84 14.52
CA ARG A 143 2.40 -11.42 14.87
C ARG A 143 2.18 -10.55 13.65
N ASN A 144 1.49 -9.45 13.88
CA ASN A 144 1.43 -8.35 12.93
C ASN A 144 2.76 -7.59 13.01
N HIS A 145 3.30 -7.15 11.88
CA HIS A 145 4.56 -6.43 11.80
C HIS A 145 4.37 -5.20 10.91
N VAL A 146 4.90 -4.06 11.33
CA VAL A 146 5.08 -2.90 10.46
C VAL A 146 6.52 -2.42 10.50
N ARG A 147 7.11 -2.20 9.32
CA ARG A 147 8.42 -1.53 9.15
C ARG A 147 8.19 -0.18 8.50
N LEU A 148 8.91 0.85 8.95
CA LEU A 148 8.71 2.23 8.53
C LEU A 148 10.04 2.87 8.12
N TRP A 149 9.97 3.70 7.09
CA TRP A 149 11.05 4.53 6.58
C TRP A 149 10.56 5.96 6.48
N LYS A 150 11.27 6.91 7.08
CA LYS A 150 11.04 8.34 6.81
C LYS A 150 11.54 8.65 5.40
N VAL A 151 10.63 9.02 4.51
CA VAL A 151 10.95 9.25 3.08
C VAL A 151 10.98 10.72 2.72
N LEU A 152 10.29 11.58 3.48
CA LEU A 152 10.31 13.03 3.28
C LEU A 152 10.39 13.72 4.65
N ASP A 153 11.26 14.73 4.77
CA ASP A 153 11.26 15.61 5.94
C ASP A 153 10.06 16.56 5.94
N SER A 154 9.49 16.83 4.77
CA SER A 154 8.29 17.65 4.61
C SER A 154 7.51 17.28 3.35
N GLY A 155 6.30 16.72 3.53
CA GLY A 155 5.36 16.34 2.49
C GLY A 155 4.63 17.52 1.86
N GLN A 156 3.45 17.29 1.29
CA GLN A 156 2.57 18.39 0.84
C GLN A 156 1.94 19.16 2.02
N GLU A 157 1.76 18.47 3.15
CA GLU A 157 1.12 19.01 4.36
C GLU A 157 2.12 19.68 5.30
N GLY A 158 3.35 19.94 4.85
CA GLY A 158 4.41 20.57 5.64
C GLY A 158 5.05 19.67 6.71
N ARG A 159 4.53 18.46 6.93
CA ARG A 159 4.97 17.51 7.97
C ARG A 159 5.80 16.35 7.38
N PRO A 160 6.65 15.68 8.17
CA PRO A 160 7.41 14.52 7.70
C PRO A 160 6.49 13.38 7.25
N VAL A 161 6.92 12.63 6.23
CA VAL A 161 6.17 11.52 5.65
C VAL A 161 6.98 10.23 5.78
N TRP A 162 6.31 9.19 6.22
CA TRP A 162 6.83 7.84 6.37
C TRP A 162 6.08 6.91 5.42
N LEU A 163 6.82 6.00 4.80
CA LEU A 163 6.25 4.85 4.09
C LEU A 163 6.56 3.59 4.88
N GLY A 164 5.68 2.61 4.80
CA GLY A 164 5.83 1.37 5.52
C GLY A 164 5.24 0.17 4.83
N SER A 165 5.71 -0.98 5.29
CA SER A 165 5.23 -2.29 4.90
C SER A 165 4.66 -2.97 6.15
N ALA A 166 3.34 -3.20 6.13
CA ALA A 166 2.61 -3.93 7.14
C ALA A 166 2.32 -5.35 6.64
N THR A 167 2.73 -6.36 7.41
CA THR A 167 2.61 -7.78 7.05
C THR A 167 2.29 -8.63 8.28
N PHE A 168 1.63 -9.77 8.05
CA PHE A 168 1.33 -10.74 9.10
C PHE A 168 2.31 -11.91 9.06
N ASP A 169 3.15 -12.07 10.06
CA ASP A 169 3.91 -13.31 10.21
C ASP A 169 2.93 -14.40 10.66
N ARG A 170 2.73 -15.44 9.85
CA ARG A 170 1.84 -16.59 10.16
C ARG A 170 2.57 -17.80 10.74
N GLY A 171 3.90 -17.81 10.69
CA GLY A 171 4.73 -18.88 11.23
C GLY A 171 6.19 -18.80 10.81
N VAL A 172 7.02 -19.63 11.42
CA VAL A 172 8.43 -19.81 11.06
C VAL A 172 8.55 -20.92 9.99
N GLY A 173 9.40 -20.71 8.99
CA GLY A 173 9.72 -21.70 7.99
C GLY A 173 11.07 -21.43 7.31
N VAL A 174 11.18 -21.86 6.06
CA VAL A 174 12.42 -21.76 5.28
C VAL A 174 12.15 -20.98 4.01
N SER A 175 12.95 -19.95 3.75
CA SER A 175 12.84 -19.12 2.55
C SER A 175 12.91 -19.97 1.28
N HIS A 176 11.98 -19.74 0.37
CA HIS A 176 11.93 -20.42 -0.93
C HIS A 176 13.07 -20.02 -1.86
N TYR A 177 13.74 -18.89 -1.59
CA TYR A 177 14.83 -18.39 -2.43
C TYR A 177 16.21 -18.66 -1.85
N THR A 178 16.37 -18.57 -0.52
CA THR A 178 17.70 -18.65 0.11
C THR A 178 17.92 -19.93 0.92
N GLY A 179 16.85 -20.64 1.30
CA GLY A 179 16.95 -21.78 2.22
C GLY A 179 17.25 -21.38 3.68
N ALA A 180 17.29 -20.07 3.99
CA ALA A 180 17.46 -19.58 5.35
C ALA A 180 16.15 -19.73 6.17
N VAL A 181 16.28 -19.92 7.48
CA VAL A 181 15.12 -19.87 8.39
C VAL A 181 14.57 -18.44 8.38
N THR A 182 13.28 -18.29 8.12
CA THR A 182 12.58 -17.01 8.01
C THR A 182 11.16 -17.12 8.55
N HIS A 183 10.47 -15.99 8.66
CA HIS A 183 9.02 -15.98 8.87
C HIS A 183 8.30 -15.98 7.53
N HIS A 184 7.18 -16.69 7.48
CA HIS A 184 6.28 -16.64 6.35
C HIS A 184 5.16 -15.64 6.60
N ILE A 185 4.81 -14.85 5.59
CA ILE A 185 3.70 -13.90 5.68
C ILE A 185 2.38 -14.52 5.24
N ALA A 186 1.26 -14.02 5.77
CA ALA A 186 -0.05 -14.28 5.18
C ALA A 186 -0.18 -13.58 3.81
N PRO A 187 -0.94 -14.16 2.86
CA PRO A 187 -1.04 -13.63 1.51
C PRO A 187 -1.89 -12.35 1.40
N ASP A 188 -2.83 -12.13 2.32
CA ASP A 188 -3.67 -10.93 2.34
C ASP A 188 -2.94 -9.78 3.04
N ILE A 189 -2.19 -8.97 2.28
CA ILE A 189 -1.48 -7.82 2.87
C ILE A 189 -2.39 -6.60 3.04
N ASP A 190 -3.59 -6.63 2.45
CA ASP A 190 -4.59 -5.56 2.65
C ASP A 190 -5.27 -5.71 4.01
N ALA A 191 -5.55 -6.94 4.45
CA ALA A 191 -6.06 -7.22 5.79
C ALA A 191 -5.14 -6.64 6.88
N GLU A 192 -3.82 -6.75 6.71
CA GLU A 192 -2.83 -6.23 7.65
C GLU A 192 -2.71 -4.71 7.63
N ARG A 193 -2.70 -4.13 6.42
CA ARG A 193 -2.78 -2.69 6.23
C ARG A 193 -4.01 -2.12 6.94
N ASP A 194 -5.16 -2.75 6.74
CA ASP A 194 -6.44 -2.30 7.28
C ASP A 194 -6.51 -2.51 8.81
N GLN A 195 -5.96 -3.61 9.33
CA GLN A 195 -5.83 -3.84 10.77
C GLN A 195 -4.91 -2.81 11.43
N PHE A 196 -3.76 -2.49 10.82
CA PHE A 196 -2.86 -1.45 11.30
C PHE A 196 -3.55 -0.08 11.32
N ALA A 197 -4.23 0.31 10.23
CA ALA A 197 -4.98 1.56 10.20
C ALA A 197 -6.08 1.62 11.27
N ALA A 198 -6.87 0.56 11.40
CA ALA A 198 -7.95 0.46 12.39
C ALA A 198 -7.43 0.57 13.83
N ASP A 199 -6.27 -0.03 14.12
CA ASP A 199 -5.62 0.05 15.42
C ASP A 199 -5.25 1.49 15.80
N LEU A 200 -4.65 2.25 14.88
CA LEU A 200 -4.31 3.66 15.12
C LEU A 200 -5.55 4.56 15.23
N GLU A 201 -6.60 4.28 14.43
CA GLU A 201 -7.89 4.97 14.53
C GLU A 201 -8.57 4.70 15.87
N ALA A 202 -8.61 3.45 16.33
CA ALA A 202 -9.17 3.05 17.62
C ALA A 202 -8.39 3.67 18.80
N ALA A 203 -7.08 3.89 18.64
CA ALA A 203 -6.27 4.64 19.60
C ALA A 203 -6.58 6.15 19.63
N ALA A 204 -7.43 6.64 18.70
CA ALA A 204 -7.76 8.03 18.46
C ALA A 204 -6.55 8.90 18.08
N MET A 205 -5.60 8.31 17.34
CA MET A 205 -4.31 8.94 16.98
C MET A 205 -4.23 9.36 15.50
N VAL A 206 -5.35 9.29 14.77
CA VAL A 206 -5.43 9.65 13.33
C VAL A 206 -6.38 10.84 13.14
N ASP A 207 -5.87 11.91 12.53
CA ASP A 207 -6.64 13.08 12.11
C ASP A 207 -7.38 12.83 10.79
N ALA A 208 -6.69 12.28 9.81
CA ALA A 208 -7.29 11.97 8.53
C ALA A 208 -6.63 10.76 7.90
N LYS A 209 -7.34 10.08 7.00
CA LYS A 209 -6.77 9.06 6.13
C LYS A 209 -7.20 9.21 4.69
N TYR A 210 -6.34 8.80 3.78
CA TYR A 210 -6.59 8.74 2.34
C TYR A 210 -5.70 7.70 1.70
N GLN A 211 -6.06 7.29 0.48
CA GLN A 211 -5.24 6.36 -0.28
C GLN A 211 -4.31 7.12 -1.23
N ILE A 212 -3.17 6.50 -1.53
CA ILE A 212 -2.35 6.82 -2.71
C ILE A 212 -2.03 5.52 -3.44
N THR A 213 -1.63 5.62 -4.71
CA THR A 213 -1.19 4.44 -5.47
C THR A 213 0.05 3.80 -4.83
N GLY A 214 -0.03 2.49 -4.61
CA GLY A 214 1.06 1.63 -4.17
C GLY A 214 1.65 0.82 -5.33
N VAL A 215 1.77 -0.48 -5.14
CA VAL A 215 2.28 -1.42 -6.16
C VAL A 215 1.31 -1.69 -7.31
N GLY A 216 0.06 -1.24 -7.17
CA GLY A 216 -1.02 -1.55 -8.09
C GLY A 216 -1.62 -2.96 -7.86
N PRO A 217 -2.86 -3.19 -8.36
CA PRO A 217 -3.59 -4.44 -8.15
C PRO A 217 -2.73 -5.67 -8.48
N THR A 218 -2.57 -6.55 -7.49
CA THR A 218 -1.69 -7.71 -7.58
C THR A 218 -2.42 -8.93 -7.02
N ILE A 219 -2.49 -10.02 -7.80
CA ILE A 219 -3.20 -11.26 -7.40
C ILE A 219 -2.27 -12.44 -7.12
N ALA A 220 -1.00 -12.34 -7.51
CA ALA A 220 -0.01 -13.42 -7.39
C ALA A 220 1.41 -12.83 -7.26
N GLY A 221 1.56 -11.84 -6.36
CA GLY A 221 2.84 -11.24 -6.04
C GLY A 221 3.72 -12.19 -5.23
N ARG A 222 5.03 -11.94 -5.20
CA ARG A 222 5.95 -12.66 -4.32
C ARG A 222 6.89 -11.70 -3.59
N ASN A 223 7.09 -11.94 -2.31
CA ASN A 223 8.02 -11.16 -1.50
C ASN A 223 9.45 -11.72 -1.53
N GLY A 224 10.32 -11.19 -0.66
CA GLY A 224 11.76 -11.48 -0.62
C GLY A 224 12.10 -12.91 -0.17
N GLU A 225 11.17 -13.57 0.51
CA GLU A 225 11.27 -14.96 0.95
C GLU A 225 10.62 -15.93 -0.03
N GLY A 226 9.83 -15.40 -0.98
CA GLY A 226 9.10 -16.13 -2.00
C GLY A 226 7.65 -16.46 -1.64
N ASP A 227 7.12 -15.89 -0.56
CA ASP A 227 5.72 -16.02 -0.18
C ASP A 227 4.81 -15.31 -1.16
N LEU A 228 3.65 -15.91 -1.42
CA LEU A 228 2.62 -15.30 -2.24
C LEU A 228 1.90 -14.20 -1.47
N TYR A 229 1.59 -13.10 -2.15
CA TYR A 229 0.68 -12.07 -1.65
C TYR A 229 -0.29 -11.57 -2.72
N TYR A 230 -1.40 -10.99 -2.29
CA TYR A 230 -2.34 -10.25 -3.10
C TYR A 230 -2.73 -8.92 -2.42
N THR A 231 -3.07 -7.92 -3.23
CA THR A 231 -3.43 -6.57 -2.78
C THR A 231 -4.22 -5.83 -3.86
N ASP A 232 -5.13 -4.94 -3.44
CA ASP A 232 -5.76 -3.92 -4.28
C ASP A 232 -4.75 -2.92 -4.88
N GLY A 233 -3.53 -2.89 -4.32
CA GLY A 233 -2.41 -2.10 -4.80
C GLY A 233 -2.33 -0.70 -4.23
N GLU A 234 -3.12 -0.39 -3.20
CA GLU A 234 -3.24 0.93 -2.59
C GLU A 234 -2.46 1.04 -1.27
N VAL A 235 -2.04 2.25 -0.96
CA VAL A 235 -1.39 2.60 0.31
C VAL A 235 -2.33 3.47 1.12
N TRP A 236 -2.64 3.06 2.36
CA TRP A 236 -3.33 3.95 3.30
C TRP A 236 -2.34 4.92 3.93
N ILE A 237 -2.53 6.22 3.67
CA ILE A 237 -1.81 7.31 4.33
C ILE A 237 -2.62 7.79 5.53
N LEU A 238 -2.02 7.73 6.72
CA LEU A 238 -2.62 8.15 7.98
C LEU A 238 -1.94 9.44 8.46
N ARG A 239 -2.70 10.53 8.49
CA ARG A 239 -2.28 11.78 9.13
C ARG A 239 -2.42 11.62 10.63
N LEU A 240 -1.30 11.64 11.35
CA LEU A 240 -1.29 11.45 12.80
C LEU A 240 -1.64 12.74 13.54
N THR A 241 -2.22 12.57 14.73
CA THR A 241 -2.54 13.70 15.60
C THR A 241 -1.28 14.43 16.06
N GLU A 242 -1.38 15.76 16.08
CA GLU A 242 -0.23 16.57 16.48
C GLU A 242 0.05 16.50 17.98
N GLY A 243 1.34 16.37 18.32
CA GLY A 243 1.81 16.38 19.70
C GLY A 243 1.19 15.31 20.59
N CYS A 244 0.90 14.12 20.03
CA CYS A 244 0.33 12.98 20.75
C CYS A 244 -1.08 13.18 21.34
N LYS A 245 -1.86 14.14 20.82
CA LYS A 245 -3.17 14.43 21.39
C LYS A 245 -4.24 13.50 20.80
N LYS A 246 -4.91 12.73 21.65
CA LYS A 246 -6.03 11.89 21.21
C LYS A 246 -7.19 12.75 20.72
N ARG A 247 -7.83 12.33 19.64
CA ARG A 247 -9.06 12.96 19.15
C ARG A 247 -10.28 12.57 19.96
N SER A 248 -11.27 13.45 19.94
CA SER A 248 -12.62 13.19 20.44
C SER A 248 -13.60 12.75 19.34
N SER A 249 -13.22 12.88 18.07
CA SER A 249 -14.02 12.52 16.90
C SER A 249 -13.27 11.50 16.03
N PRO A 250 -13.99 10.70 15.23
CA PRO A 250 -13.36 9.79 14.27
C PRO A 250 -12.44 10.51 13.29
N ALA A 251 -11.49 9.76 12.73
CA ALA A 251 -10.61 10.23 11.65
C ALA A 251 -11.46 10.65 10.43
N GLU A 252 -11.04 11.73 9.77
CA GLU A 252 -11.65 12.16 8.52
C GLU A 252 -11.15 11.26 7.37
N ILE A 253 -12.06 10.73 6.55
CA ILE A 253 -11.68 10.00 5.35
C ILE A 253 -11.72 10.99 4.18
N LEU A 254 -10.56 11.35 3.64
CA LEU A 254 -10.51 12.18 2.45
C LEU A 254 -10.78 11.29 1.23
N PRO A 255 -11.69 11.70 0.33
CA PRO A 255 -12.12 10.86 -0.78
C PRO A 255 -10.99 10.67 -1.80
N SER A 256 -10.84 9.43 -2.25
CA SER A 256 -10.01 9.09 -3.42
C SER A 256 -10.68 9.63 -4.71
N PRO A 257 -9.94 9.81 -5.81
CA PRO A 257 -10.56 10.13 -7.10
C PRO A 257 -11.61 9.10 -7.50
N LEU A 258 -12.70 9.53 -8.15
CA LEU A 258 -13.80 8.66 -8.58
C LEU A 258 -13.34 7.45 -9.41
N ALA A 259 -12.30 7.63 -10.23
CA ALA A 259 -11.72 6.54 -11.02
C ALA A 259 -11.12 5.44 -10.14
N THR A 260 -10.44 5.81 -9.05
CA THR A 260 -9.88 4.89 -8.05
C THR A 260 -11.00 4.17 -7.29
N GLU A 261 -12.04 4.88 -6.85
CA GLU A 261 -13.17 4.25 -6.15
C GLU A 261 -13.86 3.17 -7.01
N ILE A 262 -14.03 3.42 -8.31
CA ILE A 262 -14.58 2.44 -9.26
C ILE A 262 -13.64 1.23 -9.39
N LYS A 263 -12.33 1.46 -9.49
CA LYS A 263 -11.32 0.39 -9.57
C LYS A 263 -11.37 -0.52 -8.34
N ASP A 264 -11.39 0.06 -7.14
CA ASP A 264 -11.38 -0.68 -5.89
C ASP A 264 -12.65 -1.53 -5.72
N GLN A 265 -13.80 -1.01 -6.13
CA GLN A 265 -15.05 -1.78 -6.17
C GLN A 265 -14.99 -2.98 -7.12
N ILE A 266 -14.40 -2.80 -8.32
CA ILE A 266 -14.21 -3.90 -9.28
C ILE A 266 -13.27 -4.96 -8.69
N PHE A 267 -12.14 -4.54 -8.11
CA PHE A 267 -11.17 -5.47 -7.53
C PHE A 267 -11.79 -6.29 -6.40
N ARG A 268 -12.46 -5.64 -5.44
CA ARG A 268 -13.18 -6.30 -4.34
C ARG A 268 -14.23 -7.29 -4.84
N THR A 269 -14.95 -6.95 -5.91
CA THR A 269 -15.97 -7.84 -6.49
C THR A 269 -15.32 -9.09 -7.10
N VAL A 270 -14.18 -8.92 -7.79
CA VAL A 270 -13.44 -10.02 -8.39
C VAL A 270 -12.82 -10.93 -7.32
N THR A 271 -12.18 -10.37 -6.30
CA THR A 271 -11.57 -11.16 -5.22
C THR A 271 -12.62 -11.92 -4.42
N ASN A 272 -13.74 -11.28 -4.06
CA ASN A 272 -14.86 -11.96 -3.36
C ASN A 272 -15.50 -13.08 -4.19
N ALA A 273 -15.48 -12.97 -5.53
CA ALA A 273 -15.99 -14.00 -6.42
C ALA A 273 -15.02 -15.19 -6.57
N ILE A 274 -13.72 -14.97 -6.39
CA ILE A 274 -12.68 -16.00 -6.46
C ILE A 274 -12.50 -16.70 -5.10
N GLU A 275 -12.69 -15.99 -3.99
CA GLU A 275 -12.64 -16.53 -2.63
C GLU A 275 -13.88 -16.12 -1.79
N PRO A 276 -14.98 -16.87 -1.87
CA PRO A 276 -16.16 -16.61 -1.04
C PRO A 276 -15.87 -17.02 0.42
N GLY A 277 -15.22 -16.15 1.19
CA GLY A 277 -14.92 -16.40 2.61
C GLY A 277 -14.05 -15.39 3.35
N ALA A 278 -13.39 -14.45 2.68
CA ALA A 278 -12.49 -13.48 3.32
C ALA A 278 -13.19 -12.23 3.89
N SER A 279 -14.50 -12.30 4.18
CA SER A 279 -15.23 -11.21 4.83
C SER A 279 -15.48 -11.49 6.32
N ALA A 280 -14.58 -10.91 7.13
CA ALA A 280 -14.75 -10.45 8.52
C ALA A 280 -14.96 -11.49 9.65
N PRO A 281 -14.60 -11.09 10.88
CA PRO A 281 -15.61 -10.85 11.91
C PRO A 281 -16.07 -9.39 11.95
#